data_AF-A0A061R4K5-F1
#
_entry.id   AF-A0A061R4K5-F1
#
_cell.length_a   1.000
_cell.length_b   1.000
_cell.length_c   1.000
_cell.angle_alpha   90.00
_cell.angle_beta   90.00
_cell.angle_gamma   90.00
#
_symmetry.space_group_name_H-M   'P 1'
#
loop_
_entity.id
_entity.type
_entity.pdbx_description
1 polymer ?
#
loop_
_entity_poly.entity_id
_entity_poly.type
_entity_poly.pdbx_seq_one_letter_code
_entity_poly.pdbx_strand_id
1 'polypeptide(L)'
;MTEPRRGPKIGDSASLWNFTPSPGWTKEEAQVLKLCLQKFGIGRWVQILDTGLLPGKLIQQLNGQTQRLLGQQSLSAYTGLRVDIDRIRADNNARTDVERKSGLIIWAGKNPTRKMKDEWQAKAKAEYGLTKEQLSEVDEKIEELMSQTKTIGGSGHTRQDLAAPLISLMDSDPADLNRSQKLQLLRRLRQHLAFLYSRAKRAAASDPYAPAAAPSADAAGPSPGSPSQPVVAPAAQRGRGR
;
A
#
# COMPACT_ATOMS: atom_id res chain seq x y z
N MET A 1 1.44 -33.80 -23.38
CA MET A 1 2.61 -32.94 -23.70
C MET A 1 2.53 -31.74 -22.78
N THR A 2 3.59 -31.45 -22.02
CA THR A 2 3.65 -30.35 -21.04
C THR A 2 5.03 -29.72 -21.10
N GLU A 3 5.12 -28.58 -21.78
CA GLU A 3 6.35 -27.80 -21.93
C GLU A 3 6.71 -26.97 -20.67
N PRO A 4 7.95 -26.47 -20.55
CA PRO A 4 8.64 -26.47 -19.25
C PRO A 4 8.41 -25.24 -18.37
N ARG A 5 8.59 -25.45 -17.06
CA ARG A 5 8.74 -24.38 -16.06
C ARG A 5 9.97 -23.52 -16.39
N ARG A 6 9.76 -22.31 -16.93
CA ARG A 6 10.86 -21.42 -17.34
C ARG A 6 11.43 -20.60 -16.17
N GLY A 7 12.71 -20.78 -15.89
CA GLY A 7 13.57 -19.99 -14.99
C GLY A 7 14.87 -20.76 -14.69
N PRO A 8 15.89 -20.17 -14.02
CA PRO A 8 16.12 -18.75 -13.68
C PRO A 8 16.84 -18.06 -14.89
N LYS A 9 17.71 -17.04 -14.87
CA LYS A 9 18.44 -16.22 -13.86
C LYS A 9 18.19 -14.72 -14.17
N ILE A 10 19.02 -13.68 -13.94
CA ILE A 10 20.43 -13.49 -13.57
C ILE A 10 20.61 -13.19 -12.07
N GLY A 11 21.77 -13.55 -11.49
CA GLY A 11 22.11 -13.27 -10.09
C GLY A 11 21.77 -14.44 -9.14
N ASP A 12 22.50 -15.56 -9.26
CA ASP A 12 22.27 -16.73 -8.42
C ASP A 12 22.78 -16.54 -6.98
N SER A 13 21.89 -16.78 -6.02
CA SER A 13 22.22 -17.43 -4.75
C SER A 13 20.97 -18.12 -4.23
N ALA A 14 21.04 -19.44 -3.98
CA ALA A 14 19.87 -20.21 -3.55
C ALA A 14 19.30 -19.74 -2.19
N SER A 15 20.13 -19.09 -1.37
CA SER A 15 19.76 -18.44 -0.10
C SER A 15 18.84 -17.22 -0.24
N LEU A 16 18.87 -16.49 -1.37
CA LEU A 16 18.07 -15.27 -1.60
C LEU A 16 16.55 -15.53 -1.60
N TRP A 17 16.12 -16.78 -1.71
CA TRP A 17 14.72 -17.15 -1.95
C TRP A 17 13.93 -17.47 -0.69
N ASN A 18 14.57 -17.51 0.49
CA ASN A 18 13.97 -17.93 1.76
C ASN A 18 13.18 -16.81 2.46
N PHE A 19 12.31 -16.11 1.72
CA PHE A 19 11.38 -15.12 2.27
C PHE A 19 10.03 -15.11 1.52
N THR A 20 8.92 -15.24 2.28
CA THR A 20 7.53 -15.17 1.79
C THR A 20 6.99 -13.72 1.83
N PRO A 21 6.83 -13.04 0.68
CA PRO A 21 6.36 -11.65 0.63
C PRO A 21 5.06 -11.42 1.40
N SER A 22 4.87 -10.21 1.92
CA SER A 22 3.59 -9.80 2.50
C SER A 22 2.48 -9.82 1.42
N PRO A 23 1.22 -10.09 1.78
CA PRO A 23 0.12 -10.02 0.81
C PRO A 23 0.09 -8.68 0.06
N GLY A 24 -0.02 -8.74 -1.27
CA GLY A 24 0.06 -7.55 -2.13
C GLY A 24 1.48 -7.06 -2.45
N TRP A 25 2.52 -7.90 -2.28
CA TRP A 25 3.88 -7.68 -2.79
C TRP A 25 4.25 -8.73 -3.84
N THR A 26 4.87 -8.30 -4.93
CA THR A 26 5.61 -9.18 -5.83
C THR A 26 7.05 -9.43 -5.30
N LYS A 27 7.82 -10.31 -5.95
CA LYS A 27 9.21 -10.57 -5.55
C LYS A 27 10.14 -9.44 -5.97
N GLU A 28 9.86 -8.88 -7.13
CA GLU A 28 10.56 -7.78 -7.78
C GLU A 28 10.43 -6.51 -6.93
N GLU A 29 9.20 -6.19 -6.47
CA GLU A 29 8.97 -5.10 -5.52
C GLU A 29 9.73 -5.31 -4.19
N ALA A 30 9.85 -6.57 -3.72
CA ALA A 30 10.61 -6.87 -2.51
C ALA A 30 12.12 -6.66 -2.70
N GLN A 31 12.66 -6.96 -3.88
CA GLN A 31 14.06 -6.68 -4.26
C GLN A 31 14.30 -5.18 -4.41
N VAL A 32 13.39 -4.43 -5.05
CA VAL A 32 13.42 -2.96 -5.13
C VAL A 32 13.43 -2.34 -3.74
N LEU A 33 12.57 -2.81 -2.83
CA LEU A 33 12.59 -2.36 -1.43
C LEU A 33 13.93 -2.66 -0.76
N LYS A 34 14.47 -3.87 -0.91
CA LYS A 34 15.78 -4.26 -0.34
C LYS A 34 16.88 -3.30 -0.79
N LEU A 35 17.02 -3.03 -2.09
CA LEU A 35 17.99 -2.07 -2.62
C LEU A 35 17.75 -0.67 -2.03
N CYS A 36 16.50 -0.20 -1.96
CA CYS A 36 16.18 1.11 -1.39
C CYS A 36 16.54 1.21 0.11
N LEU A 37 16.38 0.13 0.87
CA LEU A 37 16.81 0.08 2.28
C LEU A 37 18.34 0.08 2.42
N GLN A 38 19.06 -0.53 1.49
CA GLN A 38 20.53 -0.46 1.44
C GLN A 38 21.02 0.95 1.07
N LYS A 39 20.35 1.64 0.13
CA LYS A 39 20.68 3.03 -0.29
C LYS A 39 20.29 4.11 0.72
N PHE A 40 19.05 4.12 1.20
CA PHE A 40 18.54 5.19 2.07
C PHE A 40 18.70 4.87 3.56
N GLY A 41 18.71 3.59 3.93
CA GLY A 41 18.73 3.11 5.30
C GLY A 41 17.33 2.77 5.83
N ILE A 42 17.25 1.78 6.71
CA ILE A 42 15.99 1.31 7.29
C ILE A 42 15.32 2.45 8.09
N GLY A 43 14.01 2.63 7.94
CA GLY A 43 13.28 3.73 8.59
C GLY A 43 13.13 5.01 7.76
N ARG A 44 13.87 5.17 6.64
CA ARG A 44 13.74 6.33 5.74
C ARG A 44 12.58 6.22 4.75
N TRP A 45 11.40 5.81 5.24
CA TRP A 45 10.26 5.41 4.41
C TRP A 45 9.78 6.47 3.41
N VAL A 46 9.79 7.75 3.80
CA VAL A 46 9.39 8.86 2.93
C VAL A 46 10.34 8.96 1.74
N GLN A 47 11.65 9.04 1.98
CA GLN A 47 12.69 9.08 0.92
C GLN A 47 12.61 7.86 -0.02
N ILE A 48 12.27 6.68 0.50
CA ILE A 48 12.07 5.47 -0.31
C ILE A 48 10.83 5.59 -1.21
N LEU A 49 9.73 6.16 -0.73
CA LEU A 49 8.52 6.38 -1.54
C LEU A 49 8.69 7.52 -2.55
N ASP A 50 9.44 8.57 -2.19
CA ASP A 50 9.76 9.72 -3.07
C ASP A 50 10.56 9.30 -4.32
N THR A 51 11.22 8.13 -4.31
CA THR A 51 11.86 7.55 -5.51
C THR A 51 10.88 7.21 -6.64
N GLY A 52 9.59 7.02 -6.32
CA GLY A 52 8.58 6.51 -7.24
C GLY A 52 8.70 5.01 -7.58
N LEU A 53 9.74 4.30 -7.10
CA LEU A 53 10.02 2.90 -7.46
C LEU A 53 9.05 1.88 -6.84
N LEU A 54 8.26 2.28 -5.83
CA LEU A 54 7.27 1.43 -5.15
C LEU A 54 5.86 2.07 -5.23
N PRO A 55 5.28 2.23 -6.43
CA PRO A 55 4.05 2.98 -6.63
C PRO A 55 2.88 2.35 -5.88
N GLY A 56 2.13 3.18 -5.15
CA GLY A 56 0.95 2.75 -4.39
C GLY A 56 1.23 1.95 -3.12
N LYS A 57 2.50 1.70 -2.74
CA LYS A 57 2.82 1.10 -1.44
C LYS A 57 2.73 2.13 -0.32
N LEU A 58 2.23 1.71 0.84
CA LEU A 58 2.12 2.53 2.05
C LEU A 58 3.29 2.27 3.01
N ILE A 59 3.63 3.26 3.84
CA ILE A 59 4.70 3.15 4.86
C ILE A 59 4.52 1.92 5.77
N GLN A 60 3.29 1.59 6.15
CA GLN A 60 2.97 0.39 6.93
C GLN A 60 3.33 -0.91 6.18
N GLN A 61 3.14 -0.96 4.86
CA GLN A 61 3.50 -2.11 4.03
C GLN A 61 5.02 -2.21 3.87
N LEU A 62 5.73 -1.08 3.69
CA LEU A 62 7.20 -1.06 3.66
C LEU A 62 7.79 -1.57 4.98
N ASN A 63 7.26 -1.10 6.12
CA ASN A 63 7.66 -1.56 7.44
C ASN A 63 7.42 -3.07 7.61
N GLY A 64 6.20 -3.56 7.34
CA GLY A 64 5.84 -4.98 7.44
C GLY A 64 6.67 -5.89 6.54
N GLN A 65 7.01 -5.43 5.32
CA GLN A 65 7.90 -6.15 4.42
C GLN A 65 9.35 -6.14 4.93
N THR A 66 9.82 -5.02 5.49
CA THR A 66 11.18 -4.89 6.06
C THR A 66 11.39 -5.78 7.28
N GLN A 67 10.42 -5.82 8.20
CA GLN A 67 10.42 -6.75 9.35
C GLN A 67 10.62 -8.20 8.89
N ARG A 68 9.90 -8.60 7.83
CA ARG A 68 9.99 -9.96 7.31
C ARG A 68 11.25 -10.25 6.50
N LEU A 69 11.75 -9.28 5.73
CA LEU A 69 13.03 -9.37 5.03
C LEU A 69 14.17 -9.66 6.02
N LEU A 70 14.20 -8.95 7.15
CA LEU A 70 15.21 -9.14 8.21
C LEU A 70 14.93 -10.34 9.14
N GLY A 71 13.69 -10.82 9.20
CA GLY A 71 13.28 -11.92 10.09
C GLY A 71 12.91 -11.53 11.51
N GLN A 72 12.69 -10.24 11.81
CA GLN A 72 12.39 -9.76 13.17
C GLN A 72 11.34 -8.63 13.19
N GLN A 73 10.54 -8.58 14.25
CA GLN A 73 9.48 -7.60 14.44
C GLN A 73 10.00 -6.20 14.80
N SER A 74 11.11 -6.10 15.53
CA SER A 74 11.67 -4.79 15.95
C SER A 74 12.71 -4.30 14.95
N LEU A 75 12.51 -3.10 14.38
CA LEU A 75 13.50 -2.44 13.51
C LEU A 75 14.41 -1.45 14.26
N SER A 76 14.26 -1.31 15.58
CA SER A 76 14.92 -0.25 16.36
C SER A 76 16.45 -0.31 16.34
N ALA A 77 17.04 -1.51 16.26
CA ALA A 77 18.48 -1.73 16.14
C ALA A 77 19.08 -1.32 14.78
N TYR A 78 18.27 -1.25 13.73
CA TYR A 78 18.73 -0.93 12.36
C TYR A 78 18.23 0.43 11.85
N THR A 79 17.44 1.14 12.65
CA THR A 79 16.79 2.40 12.25
C THR A 79 17.85 3.47 11.94
N GLY A 80 17.82 4.02 10.73
CA GLY A 80 18.80 5.00 10.23
C GLY A 80 20.06 4.39 9.62
N LEU A 81 20.25 3.07 9.67
CA LEU A 81 21.46 2.40 9.18
C LEU A 81 21.26 1.83 7.77
N ARG A 82 22.34 1.90 6.96
CA ARG A 82 22.51 1.18 5.69
C ARG A 82 23.25 -0.13 5.98
N VAL A 83 22.57 -1.26 5.84
CA VAL A 83 23.06 -2.57 6.30
C VAL A 83 22.79 -3.68 5.30
N ASP A 84 23.58 -4.76 5.35
CA ASP A 84 23.30 -5.97 4.59
C ASP A 84 22.10 -6.74 5.20
N ILE A 85 21.00 -6.73 4.44
CA ILE A 85 19.73 -7.34 4.82
C ILE A 85 19.79 -8.88 4.71
N ASP A 86 20.56 -9.43 3.77
CA ASP A 86 20.66 -10.89 3.59
C ASP A 86 21.45 -11.53 4.73
N ARG A 87 22.54 -10.88 5.15
CA ARG A 87 23.34 -11.35 6.29
C ARG A 87 22.55 -11.30 7.60
N ILE A 88 21.87 -10.18 7.89
CA ILE A 88 20.96 -10.10 9.06
C ILE A 88 19.90 -11.21 8.99
N ARG A 89 19.33 -11.48 7.81
CA ARG A 89 18.34 -12.53 7.59
C ARG A 89 18.92 -13.94 7.80
N ALA A 90 20.15 -14.19 7.36
CA ALA A 90 20.83 -15.48 7.58
C ALA A 90 21.07 -15.72 9.06
N ASP A 91 21.64 -14.75 9.77
CA ASP A 91 21.97 -14.85 11.19
C ASP A 91 20.69 -14.96 12.05
N ASN A 92 19.64 -14.18 11.74
CA ASN A 92 18.32 -14.32 12.35
C ASN A 92 17.57 -15.62 11.99
N ASN A 93 17.97 -16.35 10.95
CA ASN A 93 17.43 -17.68 10.67
C ASN A 93 18.21 -18.78 11.41
N ALA A 94 19.51 -18.61 11.60
CA ALA A 94 20.35 -19.53 12.36
C ALA A 94 20.04 -19.54 13.87
N ARG A 95 19.55 -18.43 14.42
CA ARG A 95 19.22 -18.30 15.85
C ARG A 95 18.06 -19.19 16.30
N THR A 96 18.35 -20.10 17.22
CA THR A 96 17.38 -20.96 17.93
C THR A 96 17.05 -20.47 19.35
N ASP A 97 17.82 -19.51 19.88
CA ASP A 97 17.74 -18.94 21.23
C ASP A 97 16.62 -17.90 21.41
N VAL A 98 15.70 -17.79 20.45
CA VAL A 98 14.81 -16.64 20.27
C VAL A 98 13.34 -17.02 20.17
N GLU A 99 12.49 -16.31 20.91
CA GLU A 99 11.04 -16.35 20.72
C GLU A 99 10.65 -15.82 19.34
N ARG A 100 9.72 -16.50 18.67
CA ARG A 100 9.21 -16.12 17.34
C ARG A 100 7.69 -16.01 17.33
N LYS A 101 7.17 -14.89 16.80
CA LYS A 101 5.74 -14.69 16.52
C LYS A 101 5.52 -14.60 15.01
N SER A 102 4.70 -15.52 14.48
CA SER A 102 4.46 -15.65 13.03
C SER A 102 5.75 -15.82 12.21
N GLY A 103 6.71 -16.60 12.74
CA GLY A 103 8.02 -16.87 12.13
C GLY A 103 9.10 -15.78 12.35
N LEU A 104 8.72 -14.60 12.82
CA LEU A 104 9.62 -13.47 13.05
C LEU A 104 10.06 -13.38 14.52
N ILE A 105 11.33 -13.09 14.76
CA ILE A 105 11.89 -12.88 16.10
C ILE A 105 11.15 -11.72 16.80
N ILE A 106 10.76 -11.93 18.06
CA ILE A 106 10.20 -10.90 18.94
C ILE A 106 11.17 -10.53 20.06
N TRP A 107 11.03 -9.30 20.57
CA TRP A 107 11.68 -8.86 21.79
C TRP A 107 10.70 -9.04 22.96
N ALA A 108 10.95 -10.04 23.81
CA ALA A 108 10.16 -10.34 25.00
C ALA A 108 10.57 -9.54 26.24
N GLY A 109 11.68 -8.80 26.17
CA GLY A 109 12.21 -8.01 27.29
C GLY A 109 11.45 -6.71 27.55
N LYS A 110 11.82 -6.00 28.64
CA LYS A 110 11.32 -4.66 28.96
C LYS A 110 11.51 -3.68 27.78
N ASN A 111 10.65 -2.66 27.68
CA ASN A 111 10.74 -1.62 26.65
C ASN A 111 12.15 -1.02 26.58
N PRO A 112 12.86 -1.09 25.43
CA PRO A 112 14.25 -0.69 25.35
C PRO A 112 14.45 0.82 25.53
N THR A 113 15.35 1.17 26.45
CA THR A 113 15.75 2.55 26.72
C THR A 113 16.50 3.17 25.54
N ARG A 114 16.69 4.49 25.55
CA ARG A 114 17.45 5.18 24.51
C ARG A 114 18.88 4.63 24.37
N LYS A 115 19.63 4.55 25.48
CA LYS A 115 21.00 4.01 25.51
C LYS A 115 21.09 2.60 24.89
N MET A 116 20.17 1.70 25.25
CA MET A 116 20.12 0.34 24.67
C MET A 116 19.93 0.35 23.16
N LYS A 117 19.07 1.24 22.62
CA LYS A 117 18.88 1.38 21.16
C LYS A 117 20.14 1.93 20.49
N ASP A 118 20.78 2.93 21.10
CA ASP A 118 22.01 3.53 20.59
C ASP A 118 23.17 2.50 20.57
N GLU A 119 23.30 1.68 21.62
CA GLU A 119 24.23 0.53 21.71
C GLU A 119 23.94 -0.55 20.66
N TRP A 120 22.66 -0.90 20.45
CA TRP A 120 22.26 -1.88 19.43
C TRP A 120 22.53 -1.36 18.02
N GLN A 121 22.32 -0.08 17.75
CA GLN A 121 22.67 0.56 16.48
C GLN A 121 24.18 0.61 16.27
N ALA A 122 24.98 0.88 17.32
CA ALA A 122 26.43 0.83 17.22
C ALA A 122 26.94 -0.58 16.86
N LYS A 123 26.43 -1.62 17.53
CA LYS A 123 26.76 -3.03 17.22
C LYS A 123 26.31 -3.42 15.81
N ALA A 124 25.05 -3.14 15.46
CA ALA A 124 24.51 -3.45 14.14
C ALA A 124 25.26 -2.75 13.00
N LYS A 125 25.71 -1.50 13.21
CA LYS A 125 26.53 -0.76 12.25
C LYS A 125 27.93 -1.36 12.08
N ALA A 126 28.54 -1.85 13.16
CA ALA A 126 29.85 -2.49 13.10
C ALA A 126 29.80 -3.89 12.46
N GLU A 127 28.72 -4.63 12.68
CA GLU A 127 28.58 -6.02 12.23
C GLU A 127 28.02 -6.14 10.80
N TYR A 128 27.02 -5.33 10.44
CA TYR A 128 26.26 -5.42 9.17
C TYR A 128 26.36 -4.17 8.28
N GLY A 129 27.15 -3.16 8.66
CA GLY A 129 27.29 -1.93 7.88
C GLY A 129 27.90 -2.18 6.50
N LEU A 130 27.25 -1.67 5.45
CA LEU A 130 27.71 -1.83 4.07
C LEU A 130 29.01 -1.03 3.82
N THR A 131 29.93 -1.60 3.03
CA THR A 131 31.13 -0.88 2.58
C THR A 131 30.77 0.22 1.57
N LYS A 132 31.72 1.14 1.30
CA LYS A 132 31.52 2.18 0.28
C LYS A 132 31.29 1.59 -1.13
N GLU A 133 31.99 0.51 -1.45
CA GLU A 133 31.89 -0.21 -2.73
C GLU A 133 30.51 -0.87 -2.91
N GLN A 134 30.03 -1.57 -1.87
CA GLN A 134 28.69 -2.15 -1.84
C GLN A 134 27.59 -1.07 -1.94
N LEU A 135 27.83 0.12 -1.40
CA LEU A 135 26.92 1.25 -1.54
C LEU A 135 26.91 1.81 -2.98
N SER A 136 28.06 1.97 -3.65
CA SER A 136 28.09 2.38 -5.06
C SER A 136 27.40 1.37 -5.97
N GLU A 137 27.62 0.06 -5.77
CA GLU A 137 26.91 -0.99 -6.51
C GLU A 137 25.38 -0.90 -6.35
N VAL A 138 24.89 -0.60 -5.14
CA VAL A 138 23.46 -0.44 -4.86
C VAL A 138 22.93 0.88 -5.44
N ASP A 139 23.74 1.93 -5.42
CA ASP A 139 23.41 3.23 -6.02
C ASP A 139 23.24 3.11 -7.55
N GLU A 140 24.16 2.43 -8.23
CA GLU A 140 24.13 2.10 -9.67
C GLU A 140 22.89 1.28 -10.04
N LYS A 141 22.62 0.17 -9.33
CA LYS A 141 21.46 -0.70 -9.57
C LYS A 141 20.13 0.05 -9.40
N ILE A 142 20.08 1.04 -8.50
CA ILE A 142 18.90 1.92 -8.35
C ILE A 142 18.79 2.94 -9.48
N GLU A 143 19.90 3.51 -9.94
CA GLU A 143 19.88 4.44 -11.08
C GLU A 143 19.47 3.73 -12.38
N GLU A 144 19.93 2.49 -12.59
CA GLU A 144 19.48 1.63 -13.69
C GLU A 144 17.95 1.43 -13.63
N LEU A 145 17.40 0.98 -12.49
CA LEU A 145 15.95 0.80 -12.30
C LEU A 145 15.16 2.11 -12.47
N MET A 146 15.70 3.24 -12.02
CA MET A 146 15.12 4.57 -12.28
C MET A 146 15.16 4.95 -13.77
N SER A 147 16.16 4.53 -14.53
CA SER A 147 16.24 4.76 -15.97
C SER A 147 15.19 3.93 -16.72
N GLN A 148 15.06 2.64 -16.40
CA GLN A 148 14.07 1.72 -16.97
C GLN A 148 12.63 2.18 -16.66
N THR A 149 12.39 2.68 -15.45
CA THR A 149 11.08 3.25 -15.07
C THR A 149 10.74 4.50 -15.89
N LYS A 150 11.73 5.34 -16.22
CA LYS A 150 11.53 6.54 -17.06
C LYS A 150 11.28 6.21 -18.53
N THR A 151 11.94 5.19 -19.10
CA THR A 151 11.71 4.80 -20.50
C THR A 151 10.35 4.14 -20.70
N ILE A 152 9.92 3.27 -19.77
CA ILE A 152 8.57 2.69 -19.76
C ILE A 152 7.50 3.77 -19.51
N GLY A 153 7.81 4.78 -18.69
CA GLY A 153 6.99 5.98 -18.49
C GLY A 153 7.01 6.99 -19.65
N GLY A 154 7.59 6.64 -20.80
CA GLY A 154 7.90 7.53 -21.94
C GLY A 154 6.72 8.06 -22.76
N SER A 155 5.57 8.36 -22.14
CA SER A 155 4.42 9.00 -22.79
C SER A 155 4.04 10.33 -22.09
N GLY A 156 4.91 11.32 -22.30
CA GLY A 156 4.57 12.76 -22.29
C GLY A 156 3.93 13.35 -21.03
N HIS A 157 4.67 13.47 -19.92
CA HIS A 157 4.39 14.47 -18.87
C HIS A 157 5.67 15.20 -18.46
N THR A 158 5.64 16.54 -18.47
CA THR A 158 6.82 17.40 -18.33
C THR A 158 7.33 17.47 -16.88
N ARG A 159 8.66 17.53 -16.71
CA ARG A 159 9.42 17.31 -15.47
C ARG A 159 9.22 18.33 -14.33
N GLN A 160 8.21 19.21 -14.40
CA GLN A 160 7.89 20.20 -13.36
C GLN A 160 6.66 19.81 -12.50
N ASP A 161 5.77 18.94 -13.00
CA ASP A 161 4.44 18.72 -12.42
C ASP A 161 4.38 17.64 -11.31
N LEU A 162 5.53 17.10 -10.86
CA LEU A 162 5.63 15.96 -9.92
C LEU A 162 6.22 16.30 -8.54
N ALA A 163 6.47 17.58 -8.24
CA ALA A 163 7.13 18.02 -7.00
C ALA A 163 6.22 18.03 -5.74
N ALA A 164 4.96 17.62 -5.85
CA ALA A 164 4.01 17.56 -4.73
C ALA A 164 3.76 16.11 -4.29
N PRO A 165 4.16 15.70 -3.07
CA PRO A 165 3.83 14.39 -2.52
C PRO A 165 2.31 14.13 -2.51
N LEU A 166 1.92 12.87 -2.66
CA LEU A 166 0.52 12.45 -2.84
C LEU A 166 -0.40 12.88 -1.66
N ILE A 167 0.17 12.98 -0.46
CA ILE A 167 -0.48 13.48 0.75
C ILE A 167 -0.64 15.01 0.69
N SER A 168 0.44 15.74 0.36
CA SER A 168 0.47 17.20 0.31
C SER A 168 -0.62 17.82 -0.56
N LEU A 169 -0.97 17.19 -1.69
CA LEU A 169 -2.02 17.71 -2.58
C LEU A 169 -3.46 17.54 -2.05
N MET A 170 -3.67 16.72 -1.02
CA MET A 170 -4.97 16.56 -0.34
C MET A 170 -5.11 17.45 0.89
N ASP A 171 -3.99 17.82 1.52
CA ASP A 171 -3.92 18.73 2.68
C ASP A 171 -3.69 20.20 2.28
N SER A 172 -3.59 20.50 0.97
CA SER A 172 -3.42 21.86 0.43
C SER A 172 -4.74 22.62 0.31
N ASP A 173 -4.74 23.93 0.61
CA ASP A 173 -5.91 24.78 0.38
C ASP A 173 -6.23 24.88 -1.13
N PRO A 174 -7.50 24.70 -1.55
CA PRO A 174 -7.91 24.89 -2.94
C PRO A 174 -7.75 26.33 -3.46
N ALA A 175 -7.49 27.34 -2.64
CA ALA A 175 -7.10 28.67 -3.08
C ALA A 175 -5.75 28.63 -3.81
N ASP A 176 -4.71 28.15 -3.15
CA ASP A 176 -3.29 28.33 -3.53
C ASP A 176 -2.83 27.43 -4.70
N LEU A 177 -3.55 26.35 -5.00
CA LEU A 177 -3.17 25.41 -6.06
C LEU A 177 -3.28 26.03 -7.47
N ASN A 178 -2.28 25.83 -8.33
CA ASN A 178 -2.30 26.27 -9.72
C ASN A 178 -3.32 25.46 -10.56
N ARG A 179 -3.75 25.96 -11.73
CA ARG A 179 -4.75 25.34 -12.60
C ARG A 179 -4.39 23.91 -13.03
N SER A 180 -3.10 23.61 -13.27
CA SER A 180 -2.63 22.24 -13.57
C SER A 180 -2.82 21.32 -12.35
N GLN A 181 -2.36 21.76 -11.18
CA GLN A 181 -2.48 21.04 -9.91
C GLN A 181 -3.95 20.81 -9.52
N LYS A 182 -4.82 21.81 -9.68
CA LYS A 182 -6.29 21.70 -9.51
C LYS A 182 -6.89 20.63 -10.42
N LEU A 183 -6.49 20.58 -11.70
CA LEU A 183 -6.94 19.53 -12.63
C LEU A 183 -6.39 18.13 -12.27
N GLN A 184 -5.16 18.02 -11.77
CA GLN A 184 -4.62 16.77 -11.27
C GLN A 184 -5.36 16.29 -10.00
N LEU A 185 -5.62 17.18 -9.05
CA LEU A 185 -6.39 16.92 -7.83
C LEU A 185 -7.80 16.40 -8.16
N LEU A 186 -8.53 17.10 -9.04
CA LEU A 186 -9.86 16.68 -9.51
C LEU A 186 -9.84 15.30 -10.19
N ARG A 187 -8.82 15.00 -11.02
CA ARG A 187 -8.64 13.68 -11.63
C ARG A 187 -8.42 12.58 -10.57
N ARG A 188 -7.59 12.83 -9.55
CA ARG A 188 -7.33 11.87 -8.47
C ARG A 188 -8.53 11.70 -7.52
N LEU A 189 -9.23 12.77 -7.18
CA LEU A 189 -10.48 12.71 -6.39
C LEU A 189 -11.54 11.86 -7.11
N ARG A 190 -11.71 12.02 -8.43
CA ARG A 190 -12.61 11.18 -9.23
C ARG A 190 -12.20 9.69 -9.21
N GLN A 191 -10.90 9.40 -9.30
CA GLN A 191 -10.39 8.02 -9.20
C GLN A 191 -10.63 7.43 -7.79
N HIS A 192 -10.41 8.21 -6.73
CA HIS A 192 -10.61 7.76 -5.36
C HIS A 192 -12.10 7.53 -5.04
N LEU A 193 -12.99 8.43 -5.49
CA LEU A 193 -14.44 8.24 -5.39
C LEU A 193 -14.91 7.00 -6.16
N ALA A 194 -14.40 6.76 -7.38
CA ALA A 194 -14.73 5.56 -8.15
C ALA A 194 -14.27 4.27 -7.43
N PHE A 195 -13.09 4.29 -6.80
CA PHE A 195 -12.60 3.18 -5.97
C PHE A 195 -13.46 2.96 -4.72
N LEU A 196 -13.78 4.02 -3.97
CA LEU A 196 -14.62 3.94 -2.77
C LEU A 196 -16.05 3.48 -3.10
N TYR A 197 -16.66 4.01 -4.16
CA TYR A 197 -17.96 3.55 -4.66
C TYR A 197 -17.91 2.07 -5.06
N SER A 198 -16.87 1.64 -5.78
CA SER A 198 -16.68 0.22 -6.14
C SER A 198 -16.42 -0.67 -4.92
N ARG A 199 -15.86 -0.14 -3.83
CA ARG A 199 -15.71 -0.86 -2.55
C ARG A 199 -17.05 -0.93 -1.80
N ALA A 200 -17.79 0.17 -1.70
CA ALA A 200 -19.10 0.22 -1.05
C ALA A 200 -20.13 -0.66 -1.76
N LYS A 201 -20.19 -0.63 -3.09
CA LYS A 201 -21.07 -1.49 -3.89
C LYS A 201 -20.74 -2.98 -3.72
N ARG A 202 -19.46 -3.34 -3.57
CA ARG A 202 -19.06 -4.73 -3.25
C ARG A 202 -19.40 -5.12 -1.82
N ALA A 203 -19.25 -4.22 -0.84
CA ALA A 203 -19.66 -4.46 0.54
C ALA A 203 -21.17 -4.71 0.66
N ALA A 204 -21.99 -3.85 0.04
CA ALA A 204 -23.45 -4.01 -0.01
C ALA A 204 -23.90 -5.27 -0.76
N ALA A 205 -23.14 -5.72 -1.76
CA ALA A 205 -23.37 -6.99 -2.46
C ALA A 205 -22.82 -8.24 -1.72
N SER A 206 -22.18 -8.05 -0.57
CA SER A 206 -21.63 -9.13 0.28
C SER A 206 -22.28 -9.22 1.66
N ASP A 207 -23.33 -8.44 1.91
CA ASP A 207 -24.05 -8.42 3.19
C ASP A 207 -24.99 -9.64 3.30
N PRO A 208 -24.77 -10.57 4.25
CA PRO A 208 -25.64 -11.74 4.42
C PRO A 208 -27.02 -11.42 5.00
N TYR A 209 -27.28 -10.18 5.41
CA TYR A 209 -28.51 -9.76 6.08
C TYR A 209 -29.21 -8.57 5.40
N ALA A 210 -29.11 -8.50 4.07
CA ALA A 210 -29.98 -7.61 3.29
C ALA A 210 -31.45 -8.05 3.43
N PRO A 211 -32.36 -7.24 4.01
CA PRO A 211 -33.77 -7.59 4.06
C PRO A 211 -34.35 -7.64 2.65
N ALA A 212 -35.18 -8.65 2.37
CA ALA A 212 -35.78 -8.83 1.04
C ALA A 212 -36.56 -7.57 0.62
N ALA A 213 -36.23 -7.03 -0.55
CA ALA A 213 -36.90 -5.85 -1.08
C ALA A 213 -38.41 -6.15 -1.27
N ALA A 214 -39.26 -5.38 -0.59
CA ALA A 214 -40.70 -5.46 -0.79
C ALA A 214 -41.04 -5.14 -2.25
N PRO A 215 -41.99 -5.86 -2.88
CA PRO A 215 -42.35 -5.60 -4.26
C PRO A 215 -42.93 -4.19 -4.40
N SER A 216 -42.28 -3.36 -5.21
CA SER A 216 -42.74 -2.01 -5.52
C SER A 216 -44.04 -2.05 -6.32
N ALA A 217 -45.04 -1.30 -5.86
CA ALA A 217 -46.24 -1.02 -6.64
C ALA A 217 -45.94 -0.14 -7.87
N ASP A 218 -46.98 0.07 -8.69
CA ASP A 218 -47.07 1.04 -9.78
C ASP A 218 -46.17 0.81 -11.02
N ALA A 219 -46.71 0.00 -11.94
CA ALA A 219 -46.39 0.03 -13.37
C ALA A 219 -47.70 0.06 -14.21
N ALA A 220 -48.62 0.97 -13.86
CA ALA A 220 -49.93 1.09 -14.52
C ALA A 220 -49.85 1.88 -15.84
N GLY A 221 -49.88 1.18 -16.97
CA GLY A 221 -50.17 1.75 -18.30
C GLY A 221 -51.68 1.83 -18.58
N PRO A 222 -52.19 2.85 -19.29
CA PRO A 222 -53.63 3.13 -19.37
C PRO A 222 -54.39 2.49 -20.54
N SER A 223 -55.71 2.36 -20.35
CA SER A 223 -56.79 2.24 -21.36
C SER A 223 -56.98 0.90 -22.10
N PRO A 224 -58.21 0.61 -22.62
CA PRO A 224 -59.55 1.10 -22.23
C PRO A 224 -60.63 -0.02 -22.09
N GLY A 225 -61.75 0.25 -21.40
CA GLY A 225 -62.93 -0.65 -21.48
C GLY A 225 -63.99 -0.50 -20.38
N SER A 226 -65.12 0.14 -20.71
CA SER A 226 -66.38 0.27 -19.95
C SER A 226 -67.12 -1.09 -19.77
N PRO A 227 -68.27 -1.20 -19.03
CA PRO A 227 -69.04 -0.17 -18.30
C PRO A 227 -69.59 -0.59 -16.89
N SER A 228 -70.33 0.33 -16.24
CA SER A 228 -71.48 0.05 -15.33
C SER A 228 -71.23 -0.60 -13.93
N GLN A 229 -71.93 -0.23 -12.84
CA GLN A 229 -72.87 0.89 -12.60
C GLN A 229 -72.85 1.33 -11.09
N PRO A 230 -73.89 1.91 -10.40
CA PRO A 230 -73.68 2.89 -9.31
C PRO A 230 -73.67 2.23 -7.89
N VAL A 231 -73.77 2.87 -6.70
CA VAL A 231 -74.60 4.03 -6.27
C VAL A 231 -74.17 4.66 -4.92
N VAL A 232 -74.70 5.87 -4.68
CA VAL A 232 -74.84 6.61 -3.39
C VAL A 232 -73.57 7.13 -2.69
N ALA A 233 -73.53 8.45 -2.53
CA ALA A 233 -72.83 9.15 -1.45
C ALA A 233 -73.87 9.74 -0.48
N PRO A 234 -73.49 10.05 0.77
CA PRO A 234 -73.81 11.40 1.25
C PRO A 234 -72.73 12.05 2.16
N ALA A 235 -72.89 13.37 2.34
CA ALA A 235 -72.43 14.26 3.43
C ALA A 235 -71.22 13.82 4.29
N ALA A 236 -70.06 14.48 4.28
CA ALA A 236 -69.79 15.91 4.49
C ALA A 236 -70.22 16.49 5.85
N GLN A 237 -69.25 16.85 6.69
CA GLN A 237 -69.38 17.98 7.61
C GLN A 237 -68.01 18.63 7.89
N ARG A 238 -68.01 19.93 8.21
CA ARG A 238 -66.81 20.73 8.52
C ARG A 238 -66.74 20.97 10.03
N GLY A 239 -65.56 20.84 10.62
CA GLY A 239 -65.28 21.24 12.01
C GLY A 239 -64.07 22.18 12.08
N ARG A 240 -64.31 23.49 12.24
CA ARG A 240 -63.33 24.43 12.82
C ARG A 240 -63.66 24.58 14.30
N GLY A 241 -62.66 24.65 15.19
CA GLY A 241 -62.96 24.82 16.62
C GLY A 241 -61.75 25.05 17.52
N ARG A 242 -61.15 26.25 17.44
CA ARG A 242 -60.16 26.84 18.37
C ARG A 242 -58.93 25.98 18.68
#